data_AF-A0A7Y5KU84-F1
#
_entry.id   AF-A0A7Y5KU84-F1
#
_cell.length_a   1.000
_cell.length_b   1.000
_cell.length_c   1.000
_cell.angle_alpha   90.00
_cell.angle_beta   90.00
_cell.angle_gamma   90.00
#
_symmetry.space_group_name_H-M   'P 1'
#
loop_
_entity.id
_entity.type
_entity.pdbx_description
1 polymer ?
#
loop_
_entity_poly.entity_id
_entity_poly.type
_entity_poly.pdbx_seq_one_letter_code
_entity_poly.pdbx_strand_id
1 'polypeptide(L)'
;MSELPPPDGLSDAQKRRARQIAAIVFVGTMTAWVLGTSFQIVQQAIWPEAVATPWPTCEEGLRGLHSSLERARHDAEGDLDPDSALARFRAGLSPEWTYLAGVRKTCGEAHKLPSLDALERLRYAEEHAVRREAASLAALRRRVASEVAPR
;
A
#
# COMPACT_ATOMS: atom_id res chain seq x y z
N MET A 1 10.91 -37.50 -61.20
CA MET A 1 10.18 -37.20 -59.95
C MET A 1 11.25 -37.10 -58.88
N SER A 2 11.70 -35.89 -58.57
CA SER A 2 12.85 -35.65 -57.70
C SER A 2 12.37 -35.68 -56.24
N GLU A 3 12.70 -36.77 -55.53
CA GLU A 3 12.50 -36.83 -54.08
C GLU A 3 13.42 -35.80 -53.42
N LEU A 4 12.81 -34.81 -52.76
CA LEU A 4 13.51 -33.94 -51.82
C LEU A 4 14.02 -34.81 -50.67
N PRO A 5 15.31 -34.68 -50.29
CA PRO A 5 15.82 -35.42 -49.14
C PRO A 5 15.02 -35.03 -47.90
N PRO A 6 14.71 -36.01 -47.02
CA PRO A 6 14.04 -35.72 -45.76
C PRO A 6 14.88 -34.70 -44.98
N PRO A 7 14.25 -33.79 -44.21
CA PRO A 7 14.97 -32.91 -43.30
C PRO A 7 15.54 -33.74 -42.15
N ASP A 8 16.60 -34.49 -42.44
CA ASP A 8 17.44 -35.13 -41.44
C ASP A 8 18.10 -33.99 -40.67
N GLY A 9 17.77 -33.78 -39.41
CA GLY A 9 17.59 -34.83 -38.43
C GLY A 9 18.63 -34.51 -37.38
N LEU A 10 18.35 -33.47 -36.58
CA LEU A 10 19.16 -33.17 -35.42
C LEU A 10 19.34 -34.49 -34.66
N SER A 11 20.59 -34.93 -34.50
CA SER A 11 20.89 -36.14 -33.75
C SER A 11 20.29 -36.03 -32.35
N ASP A 12 20.00 -37.15 -31.70
CA ASP A 12 19.44 -37.12 -30.34
C ASP A 12 20.34 -36.34 -29.36
N ALA A 13 21.64 -36.32 -29.62
CA ALA A 13 22.61 -35.50 -28.90
C ALA A 13 22.40 -33.99 -29.13
N GLN A 14 22.12 -33.56 -30.37
CA GLN A 14 21.81 -32.17 -30.69
C GLN A 14 20.46 -31.73 -30.10
N LYS A 15 19.44 -32.58 -30.14
CA LYS A 15 18.13 -32.32 -29.50
C LYS A 15 18.27 -32.18 -27.98
N ARG A 16 19.07 -33.04 -27.33
CA ARG A 16 19.37 -32.93 -25.90
C ARG A 16 20.09 -31.63 -25.55
N ARG A 17 21.10 -31.24 -26.32
CA ARG A 17 21.81 -29.97 -26.13
C ARG A 17 20.90 -28.76 -26.32
N ALA A 18 20.09 -28.73 -27.37
CA ALA A 18 19.14 -27.65 -27.60
C ALA A 18 18.14 -27.51 -26.44
N ARG A 19 17.64 -28.63 -25.91
CA ARG A 19 16.74 -28.66 -24.75
C ARG A 19 17.43 -28.19 -23.46
N GLN A 20 18.69 -28.57 -23.26
CA GLN A 20 19.49 -28.08 -22.13
C GLN A 20 19.75 -26.57 -22.21
N ILE A 21 20.12 -26.05 -23.39
CA ILE A 21 20.32 -24.63 -23.59
C ILE A 21 19.01 -23.87 -23.37
N ALA A 22 17.90 -24.34 -23.94
CA ALA A 22 16.59 -23.73 -23.73
C ALA A 22 16.19 -23.72 -22.24
N ALA A 23 16.43 -24.82 -21.52
CA ALA A 23 16.17 -24.89 -20.09
C ALA A 23 17.06 -23.92 -19.29
N ILE A 24 18.35 -23.82 -19.60
CA ILE A 24 19.28 -22.90 -18.94
C ILE A 24 18.86 -21.45 -19.19
N VAL A 25 18.55 -21.10 -20.44
CA VAL A 25 18.10 -19.75 -20.80
C VAL A 25 16.79 -19.41 -20.08
N PHE A 26 15.82 -20.33 -20.07
CA PHE A 26 14.55 -20.13 -19.40
C PHE A 26 14.72 -19.96 -17.88
N VAL A 27 15.41 -20.89 -17.22
CA VAL A 27 15.65 -20.84 -15.77
C VAL A 27 16.48 -19.62 -15.40
N GLY A 28 17.52 -19.30 -16.17
CA GLY A 28 18.35 -18.12 -15.96
C GLY A 28 17.56 -16.84 -16.07
N THR A 29 16.70 -16.72 -17.09
CA THR A 29 15.84 -15.54 -17.29
C THR A 29 14.82 -15.40 -16.17
N MET A 30 14.12 -16.48 -15.79
CA MET A 30 13.20 -16.45 -14.64
C MET A 30 13.92 -16.08 -13.34
N THR A 31 15.10 -16.65 -13.09
CA THR A 31 15.89 -16.38 -11.88
C THR A 31 16.34 -14.93 -11.85
N ALA A 32 16.87 -14.40 -12.96
CA ALA A 32 17.26 -13.01 -13.08
C ALA A 32 16.06 -12.06 -12.87
N TRP A 33 14.90 -12.39 -13.44
CA TRP A 33 13.68 -11.61 -13.25
C TRP A 33 13.24 -11.59 -11.78
N VAL A 34 13.16 -12.76 -11.14
CA VAL A 34 12.78 -12.87 -9.72
C VAL A 34 13.77 -12.14 -8.83
N LEU A 35 15.08 -12.28 -9.06
CA LEU A 35 16.09 -11.56 -8.30
C LEU A 35 16.01 -10.05 -8.52
N GLY A 36 15.78 -9.61 -9.76
CA GLY A 36 15.64 -8.20 -10.10
C GLY A 36 14.45 -7.54 -9.41
N THR A 37 13.27 -8.17 -9.47
CA THR A 37 12.06 -7.65 -8.80
C THR A 37 12.19 -7.72 -7.29
N SER A 38 12.76 -8.79 -6.75
CA SER A 38 13.01 -8.92 -5.31
C SER A 38 13.97 -7.84 -4.82
N PHE A 39 15.05 -7.57 -5.57
CA PHE A 39 16.02 -6.53 -5.24
C PHE A 39 15.40 -5.15 -5.25
N GLN A 40 14.56 -4.84 -6.24
CA GLN A 40 13.85 -3.56 -6.31
C GLN A 40 12.94 -3.34 -5.09
N ILE A 41 12.20 -4.37 -4.67
CA ILE A 41 11.32 -4.32 -3.48
C ILE A 41 12.15 -4.13 -2.20
N VAL A 42 13.22 -4.89 -2.05
CA VAL A 42 14.12 -4.81 -0.88
C VAL A 42 14.75 -3.41 -0.79
N GLN A 43 15.17 -2.85 -1.92
CA GLN A 43 15.76 -1.52 -1.95
C GLN A 43 14.76 -0.44 -1.50
N GLN A 44 13.52 -0.49 -1.96
CA GLN A 44 12.47 0.46 -1.54
C GLN A 44 12.10 0.31 -0.06
N ALA A 45 12.16 -0.92 0.48
CA ALA A 45 11.90 -1.18 1.89
C ALA A 45 13.02 -0.68 2.81
N ILE A 46 14.29 -0.80 2.38
CA ILE A 46 15.46 -0.42 3.20
C ILE A 46 15.80 1.07 3.05
N TRP A 47 15.69 1.63 1.83
CA TRP A 47 15.97 3.03 1.53
C TRP A 47 14.78 3.69 0.82
N PRO A 48 13.67 3.95 1.54
CA PRO A 48 12.61 4.76 0.98
C PRO A 48 13.16 6.17 0.72
N GLU A 49 13.04 6.67 -0.51
CA GLU A 49 13.24 8.08 -0.80
C GLU A 49 12.17 8.86 -0.02
N ALA A 50 12.56 9.37 1.15
CA ALA A 50 11.66 10.14 1.98
C ALA A 50 11.32 11.43 1.23
N VAL A 51 10.05 11.58 0.84
CA VAL A 51 9.54 12.86 0.34
C VAL A 51 9.88 13.92 1.37
N ALA A 52 10.64 14.93 0.95
CA ALA A 52 11.04 16.00 1.84
C ALA A 52 9.78 16.64 2.44
N THR A 53 9.77 16.72 3.77
CA THR A 53 8.65 17.32 4.49
C THR A 53 8.69 18.84 4.28
N PRO A 54 7.52 19.50 4.13
CA PRO A 54 7.46 20.96 4.08
C PRO A 54 7.77 21.61 5.45
N TRP A 55 7.83 20.84 6.53
CA TRP A 55 8.06 21.34 7.88
C TRP A 55 9.56 21.35 8.23
N PRO A 56 10.11 22.46 8.73
CA PRO A 56 11.50 22.56 9.16
C PRO A 56 11.81 21.76 10.43
N THR A 57 10.81 21.50 11.28
CA THR A 57 11.00 20.83 12.59
C THR A 57 10.11 19.61 12.74
N CYS A 58 10.56 18.64 13.55
CA CYS A 58 9.75 17.46 13.89
C CYS A 58 8.44 17.86 14.58
N GLU A 59 8.47 18.84 15.48
CA GLU A 59 7.29 19.31 16.22
C GLU A 59 6.23 19.89 15.29
N GLU A 60 6.64 20.64 14.26
CA GLU A 60 5.73 21.14 13.24
C GLU A 60 5.15 20.02 12.38
N GLY A 61 5.97 19.03 12.02
CA GLY A 61 5.51 17.83 11.31
C GLY A 61 4.48 17.03 12.12
N LEU A 62 4.74 16.79 13.39
CA LEU A 62 3.80 16.10 14.29
C LEU A 62 2.49 16.88 14.46
N ARG A 63 2.57 18.21 14.60
CA ARG A 63 1.37 19.06 14.65
C ARG A 63 0.57 19.00 13.36
N GLY A 64 1.23 19.04 12.21
CA GLY A 64 0.61 18.89 10.90
C GLY A 64 -0.14 17.57 10.78
N LEU A 65 0.53 16.46 11.06
CA LEU A 65 -0.05 15.10 11.03
C LEU A 65 -1.21 14.92 12.01
N HIS A 66 -1.11 15.48 13.22
CA HIS A 66 -2.20 15.43 14.20
C HIS A 66 -3.40 16.25 13.75
N SER A 67 -3.18 17.47 13.22
CA SER A 67 -4.26 18.34 12.75
C SER A 67 -5.03 17.74 11.56
N SER A 68 -4.34 17.05 10.66
CA SER A 68 -4.98 16.37 9.53
C SER A 68 -5.73 15.11 9.97
N LEU A 69 -5.28 14.43 11.02
CA LEU A 69 -6.02 13.32 11.62
C LEU A 69 -7.34 13.78 12.26
N GLU A 70 -7.32 14.88 13.01
CA GLU A 70 -8.53 15.46 13.60
C GLU A 70 -9.52 15.90 12.51
N ARG A 71 -9.03 16.54 11.44
CA ARG A 71 -9.84 16.88 10.26
C ARG A 71 -10.43 15.64 9.59
N ALA A 72 -9.60 14.61 9.36
CA ALA A 72 -10.04 13.36 8.76
C ALA A 72 -11.14 12.67 9.57
N ARG A 73 -11.03 12.68 10.91
CA ARG A 73 -12.07 12.16 11.80
C ARG A 73 -13.37 12.92 11.61
N HIS A 74 -13.31 14.25 11.62
CA HIS A 74 -14.50 15.09 11.46
C HIS A 74 -15.16 14.92 10.08
N ASP A 75 -14.38 14.84 9.00
CA ASP A 75 -14.89 14.67 7.63
C ASP A 75 -15.59 13.31 7.42
N ALA A 76 -15.27 12.31 8.25
CA ALA A 76 -15.87 10.98 8.22
C ALA A 76 -17.16 10.86 9.07
N GLU A 77 -17.50 11.90 9.86
CA GLU A 77 -18.68 11.90 10.71
C GLU A 77 -19.97 11.93 9.87
N GLY A 78 -21.00 11.20 10.35
CA GLY A 78 -22.35 11.27 9.79
C GLY A 78 -22.61 10.37 8.58
N ASP A 79 -21.57 9.77 8.00
CA ASP A 79 -21.70 8.87 6.87
C ASP A 79 -22.46 7.59 7.21
N LEU A 80 -23.32 7.20 6.26
CA LEU A 80 -24.21 6.05 6.36
C LEU A 80 -23.57 4.75 5.89
N ASP A 81 -22.53 4.86 5.08
CA ASP A 81 -21.88 3.73 4.46
C ASP A 81 -20.46 3.62 5.02
N PRO A 82 -20.07 2.46 5.58
CA PRO A 82 -18.76 2.28 6.17
C PRO A 82 -17.61 2.52 5.20
N ASP A 83 -17.79 2.16 3.93
CA ASP A 83 -16.75 2.31 2.92
C ASP A 83 -16.63 3.77 2.47
N SER A 84 -17.74 4.52 2.38
CA SER A 84 -17.70 5.96 2.13
C SER A 84 -17.10 6.76 3.29
N ALA A 85 -17.43 6.42 4.53
CA ALA A 85 -16.85 7.02 5.73
C ALA A 85 -15.33 6.83 5.76
N LEU A 86 -14.88 5.61 5.46
CA LEU A 86 -13.46 5.27 5.38
C LEU A 86 -12.75 6.00 4.23
N ALA A 87 -13.40 6.14 3.08
CA ALA A 87 -12.85 6.88 1.94
C ALA A 87 -12.67 8.37 2.28
N ARG A 88 -13.66 8.99 2.95
CA ARG A 88 -13.56 10.39 3.41
C ARG A 88 -12.48 10.57 4.46
N PHE A 89 -12.40 9.68 5.44
CA PHE A 89 -11.32 9.67 6.42
C PHE A 89 -9.95 9.66 5.74
N ARG A 90 -9.73 8.71 4.81
CA ARG A 90 -8.45 8.60 4.08
C ARG A 90 -8.15 9.82 3.21
N ALA A 91 -9.17 10.44 2.63
CA ALA A 91 -9.01 11.67 1.87
C ALA A 91 -8.57 12.84 2.79
N GLY A 92 -9.15 12.97 3.98
CA GLY A 92 -8.84 14.04 4.94
C GLY A 92 -7.42 13.99 5.53
N LEU A 93 -6.77 12.82 5.49
CA LEU A 93 -5.36 12.65 5.87
C LEU A 93 -4.39 13.29 4.87
N SER A 94 -4.82 13.51 3.62
CA SER A 94 -3.97 14.13 2.62
C SER A 94 -4.01 15.66 2.73
N PRO A 95 -2.91 16.37 2.39
CA PRO A 95 -1.62 15.86 1.90
C PRO A 95 -0.60 15.51 3.00
N GLU A 96 -0.86 15.81 4.26
CA GLU A 96 0.15 15.79 5.33
C GLU A 96 0.74 14.41 5.55
N TRP A 97 -0.09 13.36 5.48
CA TRP A 97 0.33 11.99 5.67
C TRP A 97 1.20 11.43 4.53
N THR A 98 1.25 12.11 3.37
CA THR A 98 2.19 11.78 2.28
C THR A 98 3.64 12.08 2.69
N TYR A 99 3.85 13.04 3.58
CA TYR A 99 5.18 13.45 4.06
C TYR A 99 5.65 12.67 5.30
N LEU A 100 4.94 11.60 5.70
CA LEU A 100 5.26 10.82 6.91
C LEU A 100 6.72 10.35 6.94
N ALA A 101 7.26 9.89 5.81
CA ALA A 101 8.65 9.45 5.73
C ALA A 101 9.64 10.60 5.99
N GLY A 102 9.35 11.80 5.48
CA GLY A 102 10.13 13.01 5.75
C GLY A 102 10.06 13.43 7.22
N VAL A 103 8.87 13.40 7.82
CA VAL A 103 8.68 13.67 9.26
C VAL A 103 9.39 12.62 10.12
N ARG A 104 9.38 11.34 9.72
CA ARG A 104 10.11 10.28 10.42
C ARG A 104 11.62 10.54 10.44
N LYS A 105 12.17 11.04 9.33
CA LYS A 105 13.58 11.43 9.27
C LYS A 105 13.91 12.56 10.25
N THR A 106 13.16 13.67 10.21
CA THR A 106 13.40 14.81 11.09
C THR A 106 13.16 14.45 12.57
N CYS A 107 12.18 13.60 12.87
CA CYS A 107 11.94 13.10 14.22
C CYS A 107 12.98 12.08 14.70
N GLY A 108 13.62 11.33 13.80
CA GLY A 108 14.78 10.49 14.11
C GLY A 108 15.97 11.33 14.59
N GLU A 109 16.28 12.39 13.84
CA GLU A 109 17.33 13.36 14.16
C GLU A 109 17.04 14.11 15.47
N ALA A 110 15.78 14.45 15.74
CA ALA A 110 15.35 15.10 16.98
C ALA A 110 15.09 14.16 18.17
N HIS A 111 15.29 12.84 18.03
CA HIS A 111 14.98 11.82 19.04
C HIS A 111 13.52 11.84 19.55
N LYS A 112 12.56 12.13 18.65
CA LYS A 112 11.11 12.20 18.92
C LYS A 112 10.31 11.06 18.28
N LEU A 113 10.97 9.99 17.82
CA LEU A 113 10.33 8.82 17.23
C LEU A 113 9.18 8.23 18.08
N PRO A 114 9.26 8.14 19.43
CA PRO A 114 8.14 7.62 20.22
C PRO A 114 6.84 8.42 20.07
N SER A 115 6.95 9.75 19.88
CA SER A 115 5.79 10.61 19.66
C SER A 115 5.16 10.38 18.29
N LEU A 116 5.98 10.15 17.26
CA LEU A 116 5.51 9.79 15.93
C LEU A 116 4.82 8.42 15.93
N ASP A 117 5.42 7.42 16.59
CA ASP A 117 4.85 6.08 16.71
C ASP A 117 3.49 6.10 17.42
N ALA A 118 3.35 6.91 18.47
CA ALA A 118 2.07 7.09 19.16
C ALA A 118 0.99 7.66 18.20
N LEU A 119 1.36 8.62 17.36
CA LEU A 119 0.45 9.22 16.38
C LEU A 119 0.07 8.24 15.26
N GLU A 120 1.01 7.42 14.78
CA GLU A 120 0.71 6.37 13.79
C GLU A 120 -0.24 5.30 14.35
N ARG A 121 -0.05 4.91 15.61
CA ARG A 121 -0.96 4.00 16.32
C ARG A 121 -2.34 4.62 16.50
N LEU A 122 -2.41 5.92 16.82
CA LEU A 122 -3.68 6.64 16.93
C LEU A 122 -4.41 6.64 15.59
N ARG A 123 -3.75 6.99 14.47
CA ARG A 123 -4.37 6.93 13.13
C ARG A 123 -4.94 5.55 12.84
N TYR A 124 -4.17 4.51 13.12
CA TYR A 124 -4.62 3.13 12.89
C TYR A 124 -5.87 2.80 13.73
N ALA A 125 -5.90 3.21 15.00
CA ALA A 125 -7.06 3.02 15.86
C ALA A 125 -8.29 3.78 15.37
N GLU A 126 -8.13 5.04 14.94
CA GLU A 126 -9.19 5.89 14.39
C GLU A 126 -9.78 5.32 13.09
N GLU A 127 -8.93 4.84 12.18
CA GLU A 127 -9.39 4.20 10.93
C GLU A 127 -10.31 3.00 11.22
N HIS A 128 -9.97 2.19 12.23
CA HIS A 128 -10.81 1.07 12.69
C HIS A 128 -12.05 1.52 13.48
N ALA A 129 -11.99 2.66 14.17
CA ALA A 129 -13.13 3.22 14.87
C ALA A 129 -14.19 3.72 13.87
N VAL A 130 -13.79 4.55 12.90
CA VAL A 130 -14.66 5.10 11.85
C VAL A 130 -15.46 4.00 11.15
N ARG A 131 -14.78 2.92 10.73
CA ARG A 131 -15.45 1.81 10.04
C ARG A 131 -16.49 1.13 10.92
N ARG A 132 -16.20 0.95 12.22
CA ARG A 132 -17.13 0.31 13.17
C ARG A 132 -18.32 1.21 13.50
N GLU A 133 -18.09 2.49 13.70
CA GLU A 133 -19.13 3.48 14.01
C GLU A 133 -20.09 3.70 12.84
N ALA A 134 -19.56 3.85 11.62
CA ALA A 134 -20.40 3.96 10.43
C ALA A 134 -21.25 2.69 10.24
N ALA A 135 -20.69 1.50 10.47
CA ALA A 135 -21.44 0.25 10.35
C ALA A 135 -22.56 0.11 11.41
N SER A 136 -22.30 0.52 12.65
CA SER A 136 -23.29 0.46 13.73
C SER A 136 -24.43 1.47 13.49
N LEU A 137 -24.12 2.69 13.05
CA LEU A 137 -25.09 3.72 12.69
C LEU A 137 -25.94 3.30 11.49
N ALA A 138 -25.33 2.72 10.45
CA ALA A 138 -26.05 2.19 9.28
C ALA A 138 -27.08 1.12 9.68
N ALA A 139 -26.67 0.20 10.56
CA ALA A 139 -27.55 -0.86 11.06
C ALA A 139 -28.71 -0.28 11.89
N LEU A 140 -28.44 0.69 12.76
CA LEU A 140 -29.46 1.34 13.58
C LEU A 140 -30.50 2.07 12.72
N ARG A 141 -30.06 2.84 11.72
CA ARG A 141 -30.98 3.56 10.82
C ARG A 141 -31.84 2.63 9.99
N ARG A 142 -31.32 1.48 9.54
CA ARG A 142 -32.14 0.45 8.87
C ARG A 142 -33.24 -0.11 9.79
N ARG A 143 -32.93 -0.33 11.07
CA ARG A 143 -33.93 -0.79 12.06
C ARG A 143 -35.02 0.28 12.27
N VAL A 144 -34.61 1.52 12.52
CA VAL A 144 -35.55 2.64 12.70
C VAL A 144 -36.45 2.80 11.46
N ALA A 145 -35.89 2.72 10.25
CA ALA A 145 -36.66 2.80 9.02
C ALA A 145 -37.70 1.67 8.90
N SER A 146 -37.36 0.44 9.32
CA SER A 146 -38.31 -0.68 9.31
C SER A 146 -39.44 -0.56 10.34
N GLU A 147 -39.22 0.19 11.43
CA GLU A 147 -40.21 0.40 12.49
C GLU A 147 -41.11 1.62 12.24
N VAL A 148 -40.58 2.66 11.59
CA VAL A 148 -41.27 3.94 11.34
C VAL A 148 -41.97 3.99 9.98
N ALA A 149 -41.63 3.10 9.03
CA ALA A 149 -42.29 3.07 7.74
C ALA A 149 -43.80 2.80 7.89
N PRO A 150 -44.69 3.67 7.36
CA PRO A 150 -46.12 3.43 7.38
C PRO A 150 -46.44 2.16 6.58
N ARG A 151 -47.24 1.28 7.17
CA ARG A 151 -47.80 0.12 6.47
C ARG A 151 -48.81 0.56 5.42
#